data_AF-A0A1I8P131-F1
#
_entry.id   AF-A0A1I8P131-F1
#
_cell.length_a   1.000
_cell.length_b   1.000
_cell.length_c   1.000
_cell.angle_alpha   90.00
_cell.angle_beta   90.00
_cell.angle_gamma   90.00
#
_symmetry.space_group_name_H-M   'P 1'
#
loop_
_entity.id
_entity.type
_entity.pdbx_description
1 polymer ?
#
loop_
_entity_poly.entity_id
_entity_poly.type
_entity_poly.pdbx_seq_one_letter_code
_entity_poly.pdbx_strand_id
1 'polypeptide(L)'
;MSLKLFLLVLTVALFVTMPIKTVKGSAVLISDMTMTVMVELSSRYPFCKMHTDRGDIQRMLLQADQRRIRQVPRESVMELEDVCRDSGSHGREFRGGLGFIYPGTKWCGPGNTANDFNDLGAHEDEDRCCREHDNCPNVLNVGECRRGLCNTGTFTRSHCDCDARFRRCLQSLNTETANTLGAIFYNVVQVTCFQERSPCSIHQRAGYNQTEQEEICAQWQYQPSEKYVPSAPGRT
;
A
#
# COMPACT_ATOMS: atom_id res chain seq x y z
N MET A 1 -10.05 -56.58 0.92
CA MET A 1 -10.39 -55.14 0.80
C MET A 1 -10.40 -54.76 -0.67
N SER A 2 -11.53 -54.27 -1.17
CA SER A 2 -11.71 -53.97 -2.61
C SER A 2 -10.79 -52.82 -3.04
N LEU A 3 -10.22 -52.91 -4.25
CA LEU A 3 -9.33 -51.90 -4.85
C LEU A 3 -9.93 -50.48 -4.82
N LYS A 4 -11.27 -50.37 -4.83
CA LYS A 4 -12.02 -49.12 -4.64
C LYS A 4 -11.81 -48.47 -3.28
N LEU A 5 -11.68 -49.26 -2.21
CA LEU A 5 -11.42 -48.76 -0.86
C LEU A 5 -9.98 -48.26 -0.72
N PHE A 6 -9.03 -48.90 -1.41
CA PHE A 6 -7.63 -48.48 -1.40
C PHE A 6 -7.42 -47.16 -2.16
N LEU A 7 -8.06 -46.99 -3.32
CA LEU A 7 -8.02 -45.71 -4.05
C LEU A 7 -8.69 -44.58 -3.27
N LEU A 8 -9.81 -44.84 -2.58
CA LEU A 8 -10.51 -43.81 -1.80
C LEU A 8 -9.70 -43.36 -0.57
N VAL A 9 -8.97 -44.27 0.06
CA VAL A 9 -8.05 -43.93 1.16
C VAL A 9 -6.85 -43.15 0.64
N LEU A 10 -6.31 -43.50 -0.54
CA LEU A 10 -5.18 -42.78 -1.14
C LEU A 10 -5.56 -41.36 -1.57
N THR A 11 -6.74 -41.16 -2.17
CA THR A 11 -7.20 -39.83 -2.57
C THR A 11 -7.48 -38.94 -1.37
N VAL A 12 -8.10 -39.46 -0.31
CA VAL A 12 -8.31 -38.70 0.94
C VAL A 12 -6.98 -38.37 1.61
N ALA A 13 -6.00 -39.29 1.65
CA ALA A 13 -4.68 -39.03 2.22
C ALA A 13 -3.88 -37.95 1.43
N LEU A 14 -4.06 -37.87 0.12
CA LEU A 14 -3.45 -36.85 -0.74
C LEU A 14 -4.07 -35.45 -0.54
N PHE A 15 -5.36 -35.35 -0.20
CA PHE A 15 -6.00 -34.06 0.12
C PHE A 15 -5.66 -33.55 1.53
N VAL A 16 -5.36 -34.43 2.49
CA VAL A 16 -5.05 -34.05 3.89
C VAL A 16 -3.60 -33.56 4.07
N THR A 17 -2.71 -33.82 3.11
CA THR A 17 -1.28 -33.44 3.22
C THR A 17 -0.90 -32.16 2.47
N MET A 18 -1.86 -31.45 1.86
CA MET A 18 -1.56 -30.10 1.38
C MET A 18 -1.36 -29.17 2.58
N PRO A 19 -0.16 -28.59 2.79
CA PRO A 19 0.03 -27.61 3.83
C PRO A 19 -0.91 -26.45 3.53
N ILE A 20 -1.81 -26.15 4.47
CA ILE A 20 -2.58 -24.91 4.47
C ILE A 20 -1.53 -23.80 4.37
N LYS A 21 -1.40 -23.17 3.19
CA LYS A 21 -0.60 -21.96 3.04
C LYS A 21 -1.28 -20.91 3.90
N THR A 22 -0.86 -20.80 5.16
CA THR A 22 -1.16 -19.66 6.00
C THR A 22 -0.55 -18.47 5.28
N VAL A 23 -1.40 -17.69 4.61
CA VAL A 23 -1.01 -16.39 4.07
C VAL A 23 -0.59 -15.57 5.28
N LYS A 24 0.72 -15.49 5.55
CA LYS A 24 1.28 -14.57 6.56
C LYS A 24 0.71 -13.19 6.22
N GLY A 25 -0.07 -12.63 7.14
CA GLY A 25 -0.66 -11.31 6.99
C GLY A 25 0.40 -10.29 6.56
N SER A 26 -0.01 -9.29 5.80
CA SER A 26 0.88 -8.17 5.40
C SER A 26 0.99 -7.17 6.54
N ALA A 27 1.39 -7.66 7.72
CA ALA A 27 1.52 -6.85 8.91
C ALA A 27 2.79 -5.98 8.84
N VAL A 28 2.65 -4.73 9.24
CA VAL A 28 3.75 -3.78 9.41
C VAL A 28 3.93 -3.50 10.88
N LEU A 29 5.20 -3.53 11.28
CA LEU A 29 5.61 -3.37 12.66
C LEU A 29 6.22 -1.98 12.80
N ILE A 30 5.52 -1.11 13.52
CA ILE A 30 5.99 0.23 13.84
C ILE A 30 6.32 0.22 15.33
N SER A 31 7.60 0.12 15.67
CA SER A 31 8.06 0.13 17.05
C SER A 31 8.74 1.44 17.40
N ASP A 32 8.76 1.80 18.67
CA ASP A 32 9.58 2.91 19.10
C ASP A 32 11.06 2.49 19.08
N MET A 33 11.97 3.46 19.06
CA MET A 33 13.41 3.18 19.05
C MET A 33 13.87 2.35 20.26
N THR A 34 13.15 2.40 21.39
CA THR A 34 13.51 1.65 22.61
C THR A 34 12.85 0.28 22.71
N MET A 35 12.07 -0.13 21.69
CA MET A 35 11.32 -1.40 21.65
C MET A 35 10.45 -1.62 22.90
N THR A 36 9.88 -0.53 23.43
CA THR A 36 8.97 -0.55 24.57
C THR A 36 7.51 -0.65 24.13
N VAL A 37 7.19 -0.13 22.95
CA VAL A 37 5.86 -0.14 22.34
C VAL A 37 6.00 -0.43 20.85
N MET A 38 5.10 -1.26 20.33
CA MET A 38 4.99 -1.51 18.91
C MET A 38 3.54 -1.62 18.49
N VAL A 39 3.25 -1.01 17.36
CA VAL A 39 1.97 -1.10 16.67
C VAL A 39 2.12 -2.07 15.51
N GLU A 40 1.34 -3.14 15.53
CA GLU A 40 1.18 -4.05 14.39
C GLU A 40 -0.03 -3.60 13.59
N LEU A 41 0.21 -3.05 12.40
CA LEU A 41 -0.84 -2.69 11.45
C LEU A 41 -1.03 -3.82 10.44
N SER A 42 -2.23 -4.40 10.39
CA SER A 42 -2.58 -5.57 9.59
C SER A 42 -3.72 -5.27 8.62
N SER A 43 -3.71 -5.92 7.46
CA SER A 43 -4.83 -5.90 6.51
C SER A 43 -6.00 -6.82 6.91
N ARG A 44 -5.86 -7.58 8.00
CA ARG A 44 -6.87 -8.48 8.56
C ARG A 44 -7.17 -8.09 9.99
N TYR A 45 -8.42 -8.27 10.42
CA TYR A 45 -8.82 -8.03 11.80
C TYR A 45 -8.03 -8.94 12.79
N PRO A 46 -7.57 -8.41 13.93
CA PRO A 46 -7.57 -7.00 14.30
C PRO A 46 -6.60 -6.20 13.41
N PHE A 47 -7.09 -5.10 12.83
CA PHE A 47 -6.33 -4.31 11.86
C PHE A 47 -5.21 -3.50 12.50
N CYS A 48 -5.34 -3.25 13.80
CA CYS A 48 -4.26 -2.79 14.62
C CYS A 48 -4.17 -3.66 15.87
N LYS A 49 -2.94 -4.02 16.25
CA LYS A 49 -2.64 -4.66 17.52
C LYS A 49 -1.50 -3.93 18.20
N MET A 50 -1.75 -3.46 19.42
CA MET A 50 -0.73 -2.90 20.29
C MET A 50 0.06 -4.01 20.98
N HIS A 51 1.37 -3.84 21.01
CA HIS A 51 2.30 -4.71 21.71
C HIS A 51 3.15 -3.85 22.64
N THR A 52 3.13 -4.19 23.93
CA THR A 52 3.93 -3.53 24.97
C THR A 52 4.90 -4.50 25.66
N ASP A 53 4.79 -5.80 25.36
CA ASP A 53 5.71 -6.80 25.85
C ASP A 53 7.00 -6.74 25.04
N ARG A 54 8.08 -6.29 25.69
CA ARG A 54 9.39 -6.12 25.06
C ARG A 54 9.92 -7.42 24.44
N GLY A 55 9.66 -8.56 25.06
CA GLY A 55 10.08 -9.86 24.55
C GLY A 55 9.34 -10.24 23.26
N ASP A 56 8.04 -9.93 23.19
CA ASP A 56 7.24 -10.13 21.99
C ASP A 56 7.64 -9.18 20.86
N ILE A 57 7.83 -7.89 21.17
CA ILE A 57 8.32 -6.89 20.20
C ILE A 57 9.65 -7.36 19.60
N GLN A 58 10.61 -7.73 20.43
CA GLN A 58 11.92 -8.18 19.97
C GLN A 58 11.81 -9.44 19.10
N ARG A 59 10.95 -10.40 19.47
CA ARG A 59 10.69 -11.61 18.68
C ARG A 59 10.08 -11.27 17.33
N MET A 60 9.10 -10.39 17.30
CA MET A 60 8.40 -9.97 16.07
C MET A 60 9.35 -9.23 15.13
N LEU A 61 10.22 -8.36 15.66
CA LEU A 61 11.25 -7.67 14.88
C LEU A 61 12.28 -8.64 14.29
N LEU A 62 12.67 -9.69 15.02
CA LEU A 62 13.63 -10.70 14.54
C LEU A 62 13.04 -11.64 13.48
N GLN A 63 11.73 -11.85 13.48
CA GLN A 63 11.06 -12.80 12.59
C GLN A 63 10.41 -12.13 11.37
N ALA A 64 10.23 -10.81 11.39
CA ALA A 64 9.63 -10.06 10.30
C ALA A 64 10.64 -9.75 9.17
N ASP A 65 10.12 -9.55 7.95
CA ASP A 65 10.91 -9.00 6.85
C ASP A 65 11.32 -7.57 7.22
N GLN A 66 12.62 -7.26 7.15
CA GLN A 66 13.17 -5.94 7.48
C GLN A 66 12.48 -4.80 6.72
N ARG A 67 11.92 -5.05 5.54
CA ARG A 67 11.19 -4.04 4.76
C ARG A 67 9.86 -3.62 5.39
N ARG A 68 9.32 -4.45 6.28
CA ARG A 68 8.04 -4.28 6.99
C ARG A 68 8.20 -3.78 8.43
N ILE A 69 9.43 -3.46 8.83
CA ILE A 69 9.77 -2.94 10.15
C ILE A 69 10.08 -1.45 10.01
N ARG A 70 9.51 -0.64 10.89
CA ARG A 70 9.84 0.78 11.06
C ARG A 70 10.08 1.07 12.53
N GLN A 71 11.23 1.66 12.82
CA GLN A 71 11.52 2.22 14.13
C GLN A 71 11.37 3.73 14.02
N VAL A 72 10.50 4.30 14.86
CA VAL A 72 10.19 5.73 14.88
C VAL A 72 10.35 6.26 16.32
N PRO A 73 10.44 7.59 16.52
CA PRO A 73 10.40 8.17 17.86
C PRO A 73 9.15 7.77 18.64
N ARG A 74 9.20 7.87 19.98
CA ARG A 74 8.14 7.35 20.87
C ARG A 74 6.82 8.08 20.62
N GLU A 75 6.89 9.37 20.38
CA GLU A 75 5.80 10.28 20.04
C GLU A 75 4.98 9.77 18.84
N SER A 76 5.63 9.37 17.75
CA SER A 76 4.97 8.77 16.58
C SER A 76 4.23 7.47 16.90
N VAL A 77 4.82 6.61 17.74
CA VAL A 77 4.18 5.34 18.12
C VAL A 77 2.98 5.58 19.03
N MET A 78 3.07 6.59 19.90
CA MET A 78 1.97 6.99 20.77
C MET A 78 0.80 7.59 19.99
N GLU A 79 1.05 8.30 18.88
CA GLU A 79 -0.03 8.77 17.99
C GLU A 79 -0.78 7.60 17.34
N LEU A 80 -0.08 6.53 16.98
CA LEU A 80 -0.69 5.29 16.48
C LEU A 80 -1.41 4.50 17.58
N GLU A 81 -0.93 4.57 18.83
CA GLU A 81 -1.54 3.89 19.97
C GLU A 81 -2.98 4.34 20.23
N ASP A 82 -3.25 5.65 20.13
CA ASP A 82 -4.58 6.22 20.41
C ASP A 82 -5.61 5.72 19.38
N VAL A 83 -5.23 5.69 18.10
CA VAL A 83 -6.06 5.12 17.02
C VAL A 83 -6.35 3.66 17.27
N CYS A 84 -5.33 2.89 17.62
CA CYS A 84 -5.45 1.45 17.85
C CYS A 84 -6.30 1.10 19.07
N ARG A 85 -6.42 2.03 20.03
CA ARG A 85 -7.26 1.90 21.22
C ARG A 85 -8.74 2.21 20.92
N ASP A 86 -9.02 3.18 20.04
CA ASP A 86 -10.39 3.60 19.67
C ASP A 86 -11.04 2.73 18.57
N SER A 87 -10.21 1.96 17.86
CA SER A 87 -10.51 1.01 16.79
C SER A 87 -11.59 -0.05 17.06
N GLY A 88 -12.11 -0.17 18.29
CA GLY A 88 -13.18 -1.09 18.66
C GLY A 88 -14.58 -0.70 18.17
N SER A 89 -14.73 0.44 17.48
CA SER A 89 -16.01 1.10 17.20
C SER A 89 -16.40 1.19 15.71
N HIS A 90 -15.56 0.76 14.76
CA HIS A 90 -15.87 0.83 13.32
C HIS A 90 -16.20 -0.55 12.73
N GLY A 91 -17.48 -0.66 12.31
CA GLY A 91 -18.15 -1.87 11.89
C GLY A 91 -17.58 -2.56 10.66
N ARG A 92 -18.10 -3.77 10.43
CA ARG A 92 -17.70 -4.74 9.41
C ARG A 92 -17.94 -4.23 7.97
N GLU A 93 -17.09 -3.40 7.40
CA GLU A 93 -16.76 -3.43 5.97
C GLU A 93 -15.53 -2.57 5.63
N PHE A 94 -14.34 -3.18 5.59
CA PHE A 94 -13.18 -2.53 4.97
C PHE A 94 -12.44 -3.54 4.10
N ARG A 95 -12.57 -3.38 2.79
CA ARG A 95 -11.83 -4.16 1.79
C ARG A 95 -10.45 -3.55 1.61
N GLY A 96 -9.49 -4.04 2.39
CA GLY A 96 -8.08 -4.14 2.03
C GLY A 96 -7.22 -2.87 2.09
N GLY A 97 -6.47 -2.77 3.18
CA GLY A 97 -5.31 -1.92 3.37
C GLY A 97 -5.60 -0.66 4.18
N LEU A 98 -4.96 -0.56 5.35
CA LEU A 98 -4.92 0.58 6.29
C LEU A 98 -6.12 1.53 6.21
N GLY A 99 -7.32 1.02 6.50
CA GLY A 99 -8.60 1.69 6.32
C GLY A 99 -8.90 2.87 7.25
N PHE A 100 -7.93 3.77 7.42
CA PHE A 100 -8.00 4.91 8.32
C PHE A 100 -7.42 6.17 7.65
N ILE A 101 -7.89 7.33 8.09
CA ILE A 101 -7.24 8.62 7.83
C ILE A 101 -6.18 8.83 8.90
N TYR A 102 -4.96 9.21 8.52
CA TYR A 102 -3.87 9.44 9.46
C TYR A 102 -4.28 10.50 10.52
N PRO A 103 -4.05 10.28 11.82
CA PRO A 103 -4.43 11.22 12.87
C PRO A 103 -3.90 12.62 12.65
N GLY A 104 -4.68 13.63 13.01
CA GLY A 104 -4.28 15.02 12.75
C GLY A 104 -4.30 15.41 11.26
N THR A 105 -4.78 14.55 10.37
CA THR A 105 -5.04 14.87 8.95
C THR A 105 -6.50 14.59 8.61
N LYS A 106 -6.97 15.09 7.47
CA LYS A 106 -8.31 14.84 6.94
C LYS A 106 -8.29 14.17 5.58
N TRP A 107 -7.17 14.20 4.87
CA TRP A 107 -7.01 13.73 3.50
C TRP A 107 -6.03 12.56 3.36
N CYS A 108 -5.24 12.23 4.39
CA CYS A 108 -4.22 11.18 4.28
C CYS A 108 -4.79 9.78 4.60
N GLY A 109 -5.55 9.20 3.66
CA GLY A 109 -6.03 7.82 3.74
C GLY A 109 -7.04 7.49 2.64
N PRO A 110 -7.87 6.43 2.81
CA PRO A 110 -8.91 6.12 1.83
C PRO A 110 -10.02 7.17 1.83
N GLY A 111 -10.06 8.02 0.80
CA GLY A 111 -10.97 9.17 0.76
C GLY A 111 -10.53 10.25 1.74
N ASN A 112 -11.48 11.05 2.24
CA ASN A 112 -11.19 12.11 3.20
C ASN A 112 -12.37 12.32 4.17
N THR A 113 -12.08 12.95 5.31
CA THR A 113 -13.06 13.38 6.34
C THR A 113 -13.21 14.90 6.40
N ALA A 114 -12.72 15.60 5.38
CA ALA A 114 -12.78 17.04 5.26
C ALA A 114 -14.20 17.53 4.94
N ASN A 115 -14.64 18.61 5.58
CA ASN A 115 -15.94 19.22 5.27
C ASN A 115 -15.90 19.98 3.93
N ASP A 116 -14.73 20.53 3.59
CA ASP A 116 -14.47 21.24 2.34
C ASP A 116 -12.99 21.19 1.96
N PHE A 117 -12.64 21.73 0.80
CA PHE A 117 -11.27 21.71 0.27
C PHE A 117 -10.23 22.35 1.21
N ASN A 118 -10.59 23.39 1.96
CA ASN A 118 -9.69 24.08 2.88
C ASN A 118 -9.69 23.47 4.29
N ASP A 119 -10.56 22.51 4.56
CA ASP A 119 -10.62 21.84 5.83
C ASP A 119 -9.44 20.87 5.98
N LEU A 120 -8.42 21.33 6.69
CA LEU A 120 -7.19 20.61 6.98
C LEU A 120 -7.15 20.20 8.46
N GLY A 121 -6.42 19.14 8.76
CA GLY A 121 -6.10 18.71 10.11
C GLY A 121 -4.97 19.52 10.76
N ALA A 122 -4.54 19.08 11.95
CA ALA A 122 -3.45 19.69 12.69
C ALA A 122 -2.09 19.64 11.96
N HIS A 123 -1.85 18.58 11.18
CA HIS A 123 -0.67 18.42 10.32
C HIS A 123 -0.94 19.06 8.95
N GLU A 124 -1.17 20.39 8.94
CA GLU A 124 -1.71 21.11 7.78
C GLU A 124 -0.89 20.93 6.48
N ASP A 125 0.43 20.91 6.58
CA ASP A 125 1.32 20.82 5.42
C ASP A 125 1.33 19.41 4.80
N GLU A 126 1.37 18.38 5.64
CA GLU A 126 1.25 16.98 5.22
C GLU A 126 -0.12 16.69 4.62
N ASP A 127 -1.17 17.20 5.28
CA ASP A 127 -2.55 17.03 4.85
C ASP A 127 -2.80 17.71 3.51
N ARG A 128 -2.13 18.84 3.24
CA ARG A 128 -2.12 19.49 1.93
C ARG A 128 -1.49 18.61 0.85
N CYS A 129 -0.41 17.88 1.15
CA CYS A 129 0.18 16.93 0.21
C CYS A 129 -0.82 15.81 -0.15
N CYS A 130 -1.54 15.29 0.84
CA CYS A 130 -2.55 14.24 0.64
C CYS A 130 -3.76 14.76 -0.14
N ARG A 131 -4.27 15.94 0.20
CA ARG A 131 -5.36 16.60 -0.53
C ARG A 131 -5.04 16.77 -2.01
N GLU A 132 -3.84 17.24 -2.33
CA GLU A 132 -3.39 17.40 -3.72
C GLU A 132 -3.32 16.04 -4.46
N HIS A 133 -2.93 14.97 -3.76
CA HIS A 133 -2.90 13.62 -4.33
C HIS A 133 -4.29 13.05 -4.56
N ASP A 134 -5.22 13.25 -3.62
CA ASP A 134 -6.63 12.86 -3.71
C ASP A 134 -7.34 13.53 -4.89
N ASN A 135 -6.96 14.77 -5.21
CA ASN A 135 -7.51 15.52 -6.34
C ASN A 135 -6.77 15.26 -7.67
N CYS A 136 -6.07 14.13 -7.79
CA CYS A 136 -5.43 13.74 -9.03
C CYS A 136 -6.46 13.65 -10.18
N PRO A 137 -6.23 14.34 -11.33
CA PRO A 137 -7.19 14.36 -12.43
C PRO A 137 -7.34 13.00 -13.14
N ASN A 138 -6.34 12.14 -13.00
CA ASN A 138 -6.30 10.84 -13.64
C ASN A 138 -6.15 9.74 -12.59
N VAL A 139 -7.28 9.14 -12.26
CA VAL A 139 -7.37 8.00 -11.35
C VAL A 139 -8.06 6.82 -12.03
N LEU A 140 -7.81 5.61 -11.54
CA LEU A 140 -8.51 4.39 -11.92
C LEU A 140 -9.13 3.82 -10.66
N ASN A 141 -10.45 3.93 -10.54
CA ASN A 141 -11.19 3.50 -9.35
C ASN A 141 -11.16 1.97 -9.21
N VAL A 142 -11.44 1.47 -8.01
CA VAL A 142 -11.52 0.02 -7.76
C VAL A 142 -12.57 -0.62 -8.67
N GLY A 143 -12.18 -1.64 -9.42
CA GLY A 143 -13.03 -2.33 -10.40
C GLY A 143 -13.12 -1.63 -11.77
N GLU A 144 -12.60 -0.41 -11.92
CA GLU A 144 -12.61 0.31 -13.20
C GLU A 144 -11.58 -0.30 -14.17
N CYS A 145 -11.99 -0.43 -15.43
CA CYS A 145 -11.12 -0.78 -16.54
C CYS A 145 -11.07 0.37 -17.54
N ARG A 146 -9.86 0.88 -17.85
CA ARG A 146 -9.66 1.95 -18.80
C ARG A 146 -8.40 1.70 -19.62
N ARG A 147 -8.49 1.82 -20.95
CA ARG A 147 -7.38 1.68 -21.90
C ARG A 147 -6.49 0.45 -21.66
N GLY A 148 -7.10 -0.72 -21.50
CA GLY A 148 -6.40 -2.00 -21.36
C GLY A 148 -5.92 -2.35 -19.94
N LEU A 149 -6.09 -1.45 -18.96
CA LEU A 149 -5.76 -1.70 -17.56
C LEU A 149 -7.02 -1.73 -16.70
N CYS A 150 -7.16 -2.78 -15.88
CA CYS A 150 -8.19 -2.87 -14.86
C CYS A 150 -7.58 -2.73 -13.46
N ASN A 151 -8.18 -1.89 -12.61
CA ASN A 151 -7.79 -1.80 -11.21
C ASN A 151 -8.50 -2.91 -10.40
N THR A 152 -7.83 -4.05 -10.26
CA THR A 152 -8.29 -5.15 -9.41
C THR A 152 -7.81 -5.04 -7.97
N GLY A 153 -7.15 -3.93 -7.63
CA GLY A 153 -6.69 -3.63 -6.27
C GLY A 153 -7.83 -3.19 -5.35
N THR A 154 -7.48 -2.88 -4.12
CA THR A 154 -8.43 -2.42 -3.08
C THR A 154 -8.42 -0.91 -2.88
N PHE A 155 -7.50 -0.22 -3.55
CA PHE A 155 -7.37 1.24 -3.53
C PHE A 155 -7.47 1.80 -4.93
N THR A 156 -7.87 3.07 -5.00
CA THR A 156 -7.75 3.87 -6.21
C THR A 156 -6.28 3.92 -6.65
N ARG A 157 -6.05 3.71 -7.95
CA ARG A 157 -4.73 3.90 -8.55
C ARG A 157 -4.67 5.28 -9.18
N SER A 158 -3.63 6.04 -8.88
CA SER A 158 -3.40 7.37 -9.47
C SER A 158 -2.41 7.30 -10.63
N HIS A 159 -2.40 8.34 -11.46
CA HIS A 159 -1.37 8.50 -12.49
C HIS A 159 0.02 8.66 -11.85
N CYS A 160 1.07 8.15 -12.50
CA CYS A 160 2.42 8.19 -11.95
C CYS A 160 2.96 9.60 -11.69
N ASP A 161 2.48 10.61 -12.42
CA ASP A 161 2.83 12.00 -12.13
C ASP A 161 2.28 12.49 -10.78
N CYS A 162 1.07 12.08 -10.41
CA CYS A 162 0.47 12.43 -9.13
C CYS A 162 1.25 11.77 -7.98
N ASP A 163 1.57 10.48 -8.09
CA ASP A 163 2.38 9.78 -7.10
C ASP A 163 3.79 10.38 -6.97
N ALA A 164 4.40 10.82 -8.07
CA ALA A 164 5.69 11.48 -8.04
C ALA A 164 5.64 12.87 -7.38
N ARG A 165 4.58 13.65 -7.62
CA ARG A 165 4.37 14.94 -6.93
C ARG A 165 4.13 14.73 -5.44
N PHE A 166 3.27 13.79 -5.07
CA PHE A 166 2.97 13.46 -3.68
C PHE A 166 4.25 13.09 -2.92
N ARG A 167 5.10 12.25 -3.51
CA ARG A 167 6.39 11.89 -2.92
C ARG A 167 7.29 13.09 -2.68
N ARG A 168 7.45 13.95 -3.68
CA ARG A 168 8.31 15.15 -3.57
C ARG A 168 7.77 16.11 -2.51
N CYS A 169 6.44 16.25 -2.41
CA CYS A 169 5.78 17.05 -1.39
C CYS A 169 6.18 16.58 0.02
N LEU A 170 5.93 15.31 0.34
CA LEU A 170 6.31 14.73 1.64
C LEU A 170 7.82 14.82 1.92
N GLN A 171 8.66 14.57 0.91
CA GLN A 171 10.12 14.67 1.07
C GLN A 171 10.60 16.10 1.33
N SER A 172 9.91 17.11 0.80
CA SER A 172 10.28 18.51 0.98
C SER A 172 9.91 19.06 2.36
N LEU A 173 8.86 18.52 2.99
CA LEU A 173 8.47 18.90 4.35
C LEU A 173 9.51 18.43 5.37
N ASN A 174 10.08 17.24 5.16
CA ASN A 174 11.12 16.66 6.00
C ASN A 174 10.76 16.64 7.50
N THR A 175 9.47 16.50 7.81
CA THR A 175 8.93 16.33 9.16
C THR A 175 8.82 14.85 9.51
N GLU A 176 8.65 14.56 10.79
CA GLU A 176 8.40 13.19 11.26
C GLU A 176 7.12 12.60 10.65
N THR A 177 6.03 13.37 10.66
CA THR A 177 4.73 12.99 10.08
C THR A 177 4.86 12.69 8.58
N ALA A 178 5.53 13.55 7.80
CA ALA A 178 5.70 13.34 6.37
C ALA A 178 6.54 12.09 6.06
N ASN A 179 7.57 11.83 6.86
CA ASN A 179 8.39 10.62 6.74
C ASN A 179 7.59 9.34 7.03
N THR A 180 6.72 9.37 8.04
CA THR A 180 5.81 8.27 8.38
C THR A 180 4.79 8.01 7.27
N LEU A 181 4.13 9.06 6.76
CA LEU A 181 3.19 8.96 5.63
C LEU A 181 3.85 8.39 4.38
N GLY A 182 5.07 8.85 4.04
CA GLY A 182 5.84 8.32 2.92
C GLY A 182 6.17 6.84 3.10
N ALA A 183 6.53 6.42 4.32
CA ALA A 183 6.79 5.01 4.60
C ALA A 183 5.53 4.15 4.43
N ILE A 184 4.38 4.62 4.94
CA ILE A 184 3.09 3.93 4.81
C ILE A 184 2.74 3.77 3.32
N PHE A 185 2.74 4.84 2.54
CA PHE A 185 2.29 4.78 1.15
C PHE A 185 3.21 3.91 0.27
N TYR A 186 4.52 4.20 0.31
CA TYR A 186 5.46 3.63 -0.66
C TYR A 186 6.11 2.31 -0.22
N ASN A 187 6.19 2.03 1.09
CA ASN A 187 6.82 0.80 1.58
C ASN A 187 5.79 -0.22 2.08
N VAL A 188 4.63 0.22 2.57
CA VAL A 188 3.60 -0.66 3.15
C VAL A 188 2.51 -0.96 2.14
N VAL A 189 1.79 0.07 1.71
CA VAL A 189 0.62 -0.06 0.84
C VAL A 189 1.04 -0.46 -0.57
N GLN A 190 2.12 0.14 -1.09
CA GLN A 190 2.72 -0.19 -2.38
C GLN A 190 1.70 -0.24 -3.53
N VAL A 191 0.73 0.67 -3.52
CA VAL A 191 -0.15 0.88 -4.67
C VAL A 191 0.74 1.35 -5.82
N THR A 192 0.71 0.60 -6.92
CA THR A 192 1.40 0.99 -8.15
C THR A 192 0.56 2.03 -8.88
N CYS A 193 1.20 3.07 -9.36
CA CYS A 193 0.56 4.02 -10.27
C CYS A 193 0.37 3.41 -11.66
N PHE A 194 -0.28 4.15 -12.56
CA PHE A 194 -0.34 3.81 -13.97
C PHE A 194 0.19 4.95 -14.84
N GLN A 195 0.65 4.60 -16.04
CA GLN A 195 1.16 5.52 -17.05
C GLN A 195 0.85 4.99 -18.45
N GLU A 196 0.99 5.85 -19.45
CA GLU A 196 0.84 5.45 -20.85
C GLU A 196 1.99 4.54 -21.30
N ARG A 197 1.62 3.52 -22.06
CA ARG A 197 2.53 2.69 -22.84
C ARG A 197 2.23 2.93 -24.31
N SER A 198 3.20 3.51 -25.03
CA SER A 198 3.13 3.52 -26.48
C SER A 198 3.27 2.08 -26.99
N PRO A 199 2.41 1.64 -27.92
CA PRO A 199 2.53 0.34 -28.55
C PRO A 199 3.69 0.30 -29.54
N CYS A 200 4.45 1.38 -29.73
CA CYS A 200 5.58 1.44 -30.65
C CYS A 200 6.91 1.52 -29.89
N SER A 201 7.53 0.37 -29.69
CA SER A 201 8.98 0.28 -29.45
C SER A 201 9.76 0.50 -30.75
N ILE A 202 11.06 0.81 -30.66
CA ILE A 202 11.95 0.97 -31.84
C ILE A 202 11.86 -0.24 -32.78
N HIS A 203 11.59 -1.44 -32.25
CA HIS A 203 11.48 -2.69 -32.99
C HIS A 203 10.19 -2.85 -33.81
N GLN A 204 9.11 -2.13 -33.48
CA GLN A 204 7.84 -2.17 -34.22
C GLN A 204 7.81 -1.22 -35.42
N ARG A 205 8.90 -0.45 -35.63
CA ARG A 205 9.06 0.47 -36.77
C ARG A 205 9.48 -0.23 -38.07
N ALA A 206 9.86 -1.51 -38.01
CA ALA A 206 10.30 -2.27 -39.18
C ALA A 206 9.10 -2.95 -39.86
N GLY A 207 8.68 -2.44 -41.03
CA GLY A 207 7.73 -3.11 -41.92
C GLY A 207 6.38 -2.42 -42.17
N TYR A 208 6.09 -1.28 -41.54
CA TYR A 208 4.87 -0.49 -41.75
C TYR A 208 5.16 0.84 -42.46
N ASN A 209 4.21 1.36 -43.22
CA ASN A 209 4.32 2.71 -43.79
C ASN A 209 4.05 3.80 -42.73
N GLN A 210 4.34 5.07 -43.04
CA GLN A 210 4.27 6.15 -42.06
C GLN A 210 2.86 6.36 -41.47
N THR A 211 1.81 6.28 -42.29
CA THR A 211 0.42 6.47 -41.83
C THR A 211 -0.01 5.34 -40.88
N GLU A 212 0.32 4.09 -41.21
CA GLU A 212 0.05 2.93 -40.37
C GLU A 212 0.79 3.03 -39.03
N GLN A 213 2.03 3.53 -39.05
CA GLN A 213 2.80 3.79 -37.83
C GLN A 213 2.13 4.86 -36.97
N GLU A 214 1.72 5.98 -37.55
CA GLU A 214 1.07 7.07 -36.83
C GLU A 214 -0.24 6.60 -36.16
N GLU A 215 -1.06 5.81 -36.87
CA GLU A 215 -2.28 5.22 -36.32
C GLU A 215 -2.01 4.24 -35.17
N ILE A 216 -1.05 3.31 -35.34
CA ILE A 216 -0.71 2.33 -34.31
C ILE A 216 -0.11 3.05 -33.09
N CYS A 217 0.85 3.95 -33.29
CA CYS A 217 1.52 4.63 -32.20
C CYS A 217 0.61 5.60 -31.43
N ALA A 218 -0.49 6.05 -32.03
CA ALA A 218 -1.54 6.81 -31.36
C ALA A 218 -2.42 5.96 -30.42
N GLN A 219 -2.46 4.63 -30.60
CA GLN A 219 -3.24 3.70 -29.77
C GLN A 219 -2.50 3.29 -28.51
N TRP A 220 -2.27 4.24 -27.61
CA TRP A 220 -1.63 3.95 -26.34
C TRP A 220 -2.57 3.23 -25.35
N GLN A 221 -1.97 2.39 -24.50
CA GLN A 221 -2.66 1.68 -23.41
C GLN A 221 -2.10 2.12 -22.07
N TYR A 222 -2.86 1.93 -20.99
CA TYR A 222 -2.31 2.07 -19.65
C TYR A 222 -1.55 0.81 -19.24
N GLN A 223 -0.43 1.01 -18.55
CA GLN A 223 0.30 -0.05 -17.86
C GLN A 223 0.53 0.34 -16.40
N PRO A 224 0.55 -0.64 -15.47
CA PRO A 224 0.95 -0.36 -14.10
C PRO A 224 2.46 -0.09 -14.04
N SER A 225 2.88 0.74 -13.09
CA SER A 225 4.29 0.88 -12.74
C SER A 225 4.81 -0.39 -12.06
N GLU A 226 6.13 -0.51 -11.99
CA GLU A 226 6.76 -1.39 -11.02
C GLU A 226 6.46 -0.89 -9.59
N LYS A 227 6.64 -1.80 -8.62
CA LYS A 227 6.56 -1.43 -7.21
C LYS A 227 7.70 -0.48 -6.86
N TYR A 228 7.43 0.44 -5.96
CA TYR A 228 8.47 1.32 -5.45
C TYR A 228 9.60 0.53 -4.79
N VAL A 229 10.83 0.87 -5.17
CA VAL A 229 12.06 0.39 -4.53
C VAL A 229 12.79 1.60 -3.96
N PRO A 230 13.02 1.66 -2.64
CA PRO A 230 13.83 2.70 -2.03
C PRO A 230 15.21 2.73 -2.68
N SER A 231 15.67 3.92 -3.07
CA SER A 231 17.06 4.13 -3.46
C SER A 231 17.95 3.72 -2.29
N ALA A 232 18.92 2.82 -2.50
CA ALA A 232 19.90 2.50 -1.47
C ALA A 232 20.55 3.81 -0.98
N PRO A 233 20.77 4.00 0.33
CA PRO A 233 21.47 5.18 0.82
C PRO A 233 22.80 5.26 0.08
N GLY A 234 22.97 6.34 -0.68
CA GLY A 234 24.20 6.60 -1.41
C GLY A 234 25.34 6.63 -0.41
N ARG A 235 26.39 5.85 -0.69
CA ARG A 235 27.72 6.15 -0.19
C ARG A 235 28.09 7.54 -0.70
N THR A 236 27.88 8.55 0.13
CA THR A 236 28.62 9.80 0.08
C THR A 236 29.92 9.61 0.83
#